data_AF-A0A9W7LCM1-F1
#
_entry.id   AF-A0A9W7LCM1-F1
#
_cell.length_a   1.000
_cell.length_b   1.000
_cell.length_c   1.000
_cell.angle_alpha   90.00
_cell.angle_beta   90.00
_cell.angle_gamma   90.00
#
_symmetry.space_group_name_H-M   'P 1'
#
loop_
_entity.id
_entity.type
_entity.pdbx_description
1 polymer ?
#
loop_
_entity_poly.entity_id
_entity_poly.type
_entity_poly.pdbx_seq_one_letter_code
_entity_poly.pdbx_strand_id
1 'polypeptide(L)'
;MLPPFYPSLHSNYSHLLPLAVIGFPKTGTSTMLRWLPMHPELSFTEREDCPSIYFADCANDPKKAKSCRSITLDNNVNLLSAWEEGDEKPVLDSLKCPSSAEEPITYKIFSQMFPSTPIIIGVRHPVLWFESFWNFRITKGSRYKDEGVVPWPDLFFGEGEKVEFRRNRAHPRRGHFHAFLSLMGFTTMDTVEERDLLGPIYSGMYAKMKKHKNLIKGFKNRVFIYETNQLSDDDGEAFKHSLLSFVGVDPTFSMPPMYKVVPGVANAAYLTNGPKDGTEYDIARNRIDICSSEHDKAREELMVIARNASEWIIGYLMKGKNNEGQLVTAEGFKEKVEEWMIDPCVERRKVYSDTTIIGG
;
A
#
# COMPACT_ATOMS: atom_id res chain seq x y z
N MET A 1 -8.92 -39.22 -4.80
CA MET A 1 -9.12 -38.05 -5.68
C MET A 1 -10.18 -37.18 -5.04
N LEU A 2 -9.79 -36.04 -4.46
CA LEU A 2 -10.76 -35.04 -4.02
C LEU A 2 -11.49 -34.48 -5.27
N PRO A 3 -12.81 -34.22 -5.19
CA PRO A 3 -13.52 -33.60 -6.29
C PRO A 3 -12.88 -32.25 -6.64
N PRO A 4 -12.93 -31.82 -7.92
CA PRO A 4 -12.43 -30.51 -8.31
C PRO A 4 -13.07 -29.42 -7.43
N PHE A 5 -12.25 -28.78 -6.61
CA PHE A 5 -12.65 -27.71 -5.72
C PHE A 5 -13.01 -26.49 -6.58
N TYR A 6 -14.31 -26.21 -6.72
CA TYR A 6 -14.82 -25.05 -7.44
C TYR A 6 -15.17 -23.97 -6.44
N PRO A 7 -14.45 -22.83 -6.43
CA PRO A 7 -14.77 -21.79 -5.49
C PRO A 7 -16.14 -21.19 -5.82
N SER A 8 -17.11 -21.36 -4.92
CA SER A 8 -18.36 -20.60 -5.00
C SER A 8 -18.07 -19.19 -4.48
N LEU A 9 -18.63 -18.16 -5.12
CA LEU A 9 -18.44 -16.76 -4.69
C LEU A 9 -18.98 -16.47 -3.26
N HIS A 10 -19.64 -17.45 -2.63
CA HIS A 10 -20.25 -17.35 -1.31
C HIS A 10 -19.53 -18.19 -0.24
N SER A 11 -18.48 -18.91 -0.62
CA SER A 11 -17.71 -19.71 0.33
C SER A 11 -16.64 -18.86 1.00
N ASN A 12 -16.49 -19.02 2.32
CA ASN A 12 -15.45 -18.34 3.10
C ASN A 12 -14.11 -19.08 2.96
N TYR A 13 -13.19 -18.49 2.20
CA TYR A 13 -11.83 -18.98 1.97
C TYR A 13 -10.78 -18.29 2.84
N SER A 14 -11.18 -17.56 3.89
CA SER A 14 -10.21 -16.89 4.77
C SER A 14 -9.21 -17.84 5.43
N HIS A 15 -9.57 -19.11 5.63
CA HIS A 15 -8.65 -20.13 6.13
C HIS A 15 -7.51 -20.42 5.15
N LEU A 16 -7.63 -20.07 3.86
CA LEU A 16 -6.58 -20.19 2.84
C LEU A 16 -5.70 -18.95 2.72
N LEU A 17 -6.05 -17.86 3.41
CA LEU A 17 -5.31 -16.61 3.34
C LEU A 17 -5.24 -16.01 4.76
N PRO A 18 -4.25 -16.42 5.57
CA PRO A 18 -4.19 -16.06 6.99
C PRO A 18 -3.93 -14.57 7.20
N LEU A 19 -3.27 -13.89 6.25
CA LEU A 19 -2.95 -12.47 6.32
C LEU A 19 -2.76 -11.88 4.92
N ALA A 20 -3.10 -10.60 4.75
CA ALA A 20 -2.85 -9.87 3.51
C ALA A 20 -2.28 -8.47 3.74
N VAL A 21 -1.17 -8.13 3.07
CA VAL A 21 -0.57 -6.79 3.02
C VAL A 21 -0.87 -6.15 1.66
N ILE A 22 -1.90 -5.31 1.59
CA ILE A 22 -2.49 -4.92 0.29
C ILE A 22 -2.16 -3.51 -0.18
N GLY A 23 -1.39 -2.73 0.56
CA GLY A 23 -0.99 -1.40 0.09
C GLY A 23 -0.56 -0.43 1.16
N PHE A 24 -0.33 0.82 0.78
CA PHE A 24 -0.14 1.30 -0.61
C PHE A 24 1.29 1.03 -1.12
N PRO A 25 1.61 1.22 -2.41
CA PRO A 25 3.00 1.16 -2.86
C PRO A 25 3.84 2.19 -2.12
N LYS A 26 5.08 1.85 -1.76
CA LYS A 26 6.05 2.74 -1.08
C LYS A 26 5.70 3.17 0.34
N THR A 27 4.81 2.44 1.00
CA THR A 27 4.45 2.65 2.41
C THR A 27 5.03 1.58 3.35
N GLY A 28 6.15 0.96 2.97
CA GLY A 28 6.83 -0.04 3.80
C GLY A 28 6.30 -1.48 3.67
N THR A 29 5.42 -1.76 2.71
CA THR A 29 4.91 -3.14 2.46
C THR A 29 6.01 -4.18 2.21
N SER A 30 7.17 -3.79 1.66
CA SER A 30 8.31 -4.69 1.49
C SER A 30 9.08 -4.92 2.78
N THR A 31 9.04 -3.98 3.72
CA THR A 31 9.52 -4.20 5.08
C THR A 31 8.65 -5.25 5.76
N MET A 32 7.31 -5.11 5.67
CA MET A 32 6.36 -6.10 6.21
C MET A 32 6.59 -7.50 5.64
N LEU A 33 6.75 -7.60 4.32
CA LEU A 33 7.02 -8.88 3.64
C LEU A 33 8.28 -9.58 4.17
N ARG A 34 9.30 -8.84 4.61
CA ARG A 34 10.55 -9.43 5.12
C ARG A 34 10.54 -9.65 6.61
N TRP A 35 9.84 -8.79 7.35
CA TRP A 35 9.85 -8.81 8.81
C TRP A 35 8.84 -9.80 9.38
N LEU A 36 7.61 -9.86 8.84
CA LEU A 36 6.57 -10.76 9.35
C LEU A 36 6.95 -12.26 9.29
N PRO A 37 7.56 -12.78 8.19
CA PRO A 37 8.02 -14.17 8.15
C PRO A 37 9.15 -14.53 9.12
N MET A 38 9.70 -13.56 9.85
CA MET A 38 10.65 -13.85 10.93
C MET A 38 9.94 -14.43 12.16
N HIS A 39 8.61 -14.33 12.24
CA HIS A 39 7.79 -15.05 13.21
C HIS A 39 7.50 -16.47 12.70
N PRO A 40 7.71 -17.54 13.50
CA PRO A 40 7.61 -18.93 13.05
C PRO A 40 6.21 -19.36 12.55
N GLU A 41 5.16 -18.65 12.97
CA GLU A 41 3.78 -18.92 12.56
C GLU A 41 3.35 -18.21 11.26
N LEU A 42 4.20 -17.38 10.66
CA LEU A 42 3.86 -16.58 9.49
C LEU A 42 4.75 -16.97 8.31
N SER A 43 4.16 -17.27 7.16
CA SER A 43 4.86 -17.31 5.88
C SER A 43 4.24 -16.33 4.88
N PHE A 44 5.03 -15.94 3.90
CA PHE A 44 4.61 -15.11 2.79
C PHE A 44 5.26 -15.65 1.51
N THR A 45 4.56 -15.49 0.38
CA THR A 45 5.16 -15.76 -0.92
C THR A 45 6.32 -14.80 -1.20
N GLU A 46 7.42 -15.32 -1.78
CA GLU A 46 8.57 -14.48 -2.15
C GLU A 46 8.25 -13.38 -3.18
N ARG A 47 7.17 -13.58 -3.95
CA ARG A 47 6.73 -12.69 -5.03
C ARG A 47 5.54 -11.84 -4.62
N GLU A 48 5.37 -10.71 -5.30
CA GLU A 48 4.13 -9.95 -5.22
C GLU A 48 3.04 -10.73 -5.98
N ASP A 49 2.09 -11.31 -5.23
CA ASP A 49 0.91 -11.97 -5.79
C ASP A 49 -0.27 -11.01 -5.67
N CYS A 50 -0.76 -10.50 -6.81
CA CYS A 50 -1.77 -9.46 -6.88
C CYS A 50 -3.14 -10.05 -7.27
N PRO A 51 -4.08 -10.19 -6.31
CA PRO A 51 -5.39 -10.77 -6.54
C PRO A 51 -6.13 -10.10 -7.69
N SER A 52 -6.08 -8.78 -7.79
CA SER A 52 -6.82 -8.04 -8.81
C SER A 52 -6.50 -8.46 -10.26
N ILE A 53 -5.28 -8.93 -10.51
CA ILE A 53 -4.86 -9.41 -11.84
C ILE A 53 -5.55 -10.72 -12.17
N TYR A 54 -5.65 -11.63 -11.20
CA TYR A 54 -6.19 -12.97 -11.42
C TYR A 54 -7.71 -13.02 -11.24
N PHE A 55 -8.24 -12.31 -10.24
CA PHE A 55 -9.64 -12.40 -9.85
C PHE A 55 -10.59 -11.51 -10.65
N ALA A 56 -10.09 -10.49 -11.36
CA ALA A 56 -10.96 -9.62 -12.17
C ALA A 56 -11.73 -10.40 -13.24
N ASP A 57 -11.10 -11.43 -13.82
CA ASP A 57 -11.75 -12.29 -14.81
C ASP A 57 -12.79 -13.24 -14.18
N CYS A 58 -12.59 -13.64 -12.93
CA CYS A 58 -13.43 -14.63 -12.22
C CYS A 58 -14.64 -13.97 -11.55
N ALA A 59 -14.47 -12.74 -11.07
CA ALA A 59 -15.56 -11.96 -10.50
C ALA A 59 -16.66 -11.66 -11.53
N ASN A 60 -16.34 -11.75 -12.83
CA ASN A 60 -17.25 -11.49 -13.94
C ASN A 60 -17.67 -12.77 -14.71
N ASP A 61 -16.93 -13.88 -14.59
CA ASP A 61 -17.24 -15.14 -15.27
C ASP A 61 -16.98 -16.37 -14.37
N PRO A 62 -18.03 -16.97 -13.78
CA PRO A 62 -17.92 -18.18 -12.97
C PRO A 62 -17.29 -19.37 -13.71
N LYS A 63 -17.36 -19.41 -15.05
CA LYS A 63 -16.76 -20.49 -15.84
C LYS A 63 -15.24 -20.36 -15.95
N LYS A 64 -14.71 -19.13 -15.84
CA LYS A 64 -13.26 -18.86 -15.79
C LYS A 64 -12.67 -19.01 -14.38
N ALA A 65 -13.51 -19.12 -13.34
CA ALA A 65 -13.06 -19.33 -11.97
C ALA A 65 -12.11 -20.53 -11.81
N LYS A 66 -12.19 -21.54 -12.70
CA LYS A 66 -11.28 -22.70 -12.70
C LYS A 66 -9.83 -22.35 -13.03
N SER A 67 -9.57 -21.32 -13.86
CA SER A 67 -8.21 -20.86 -14.19
C SER A 67 -7.70 -19.76 -13.25
N CYS A 68 -8.54 -19.32 -12.32
CA CYS A 68 -8.30 -18.19 -11.44
C CYS A 68 -7.68 -18.57 -10.09
N ARG A 69 -6.85 -19.60 -10.09
CA ARG A 69 -6.05 -19.91 -8.93
C ARG A 69 -4.90 -18.91 -8.91
N SER A 70 -4.82 -18.09 -7.85
CA SER A 70 -3.56 -17.40 -7.59
C SER A 70 -2.54 -18.45 -7.15
N ILE A 71 -1.25 -18.18 -7.40
CA ILE A 71 -0.16 -19.08 -6.99
C ILE A 71 -0.26 -19.33 -5.47
N THR A 72 -0.60 -18.30 -4.70
CA THR A 72 -0.80 -18.41 -3.25
C THR A 72 -1.91 -19.40 -2.88
N LEU A 73 -3.07 -19.36 -3.56
CA LEU A 73 -4.16 -20.29 -3.27
C LEU A 73 -3.82 -21.71 -3.67
N ASP A 74 -3.14 -21.90 -4.81
CA ASP A 74 -2.71 -23.24 -5.23
C ASP A 74 -1.71 -23.85 -4.25
N ASN A 75 -0.72 -23.07 -3.82
CA ASN A 75 0.23 -23.51 -2.81
C ASN A 75 -0.50 -23.89 -1.51
N ASN A 76 -1.40 -23.04 -1.02
CA ASN A 76 -2.10 -23.29 0.25
C ASN A 76 -3.09 -24.45 0.17
N VAL A 77 -3.78 -24.64 -0.96
CA VAL A 77 -4.67 -25.80 -1.18
C VAL A 77 -3.87 -27.11 -1.18
N ASN A 78 -2.70 -27.11 -1.83
CA ASN A 78 -1.83 -28.29 -1.84
C ASN A 78 -1.31 -28.60 -0.42
N LEU A 79 -0.90 -27.58 0.34
CA LEU A 79 -0.43 -27.74 1.72
C LEU A 79 -1.51 -28.27 2.67
N LEU A 80 -2.74 -27.79 2.56
CA LEU A 80 -3.85 -28.29 3.38
C LEU A 80 -4.24 -29.73 3.05
N SER A 81 -4.15 -30.11 1.79
CA SER A 81 -4.42 -31.50 1.37
C SER A 81 -3.40 -32.46 2.00
N ALA A 82 -2.14 -32.06 2.13
CA ALA A 82 -1.11 -32.84 2.83
C ALA A 82 -1.37 -32.91 4.35
N TRP A 83 -1.88 -31.84 4.96
CA TRP A 83 -2.21 -31.83 6.39
C TRP A 83 -3.29 -32.84 6.78
N GLU A 84 -4.33 -33.01 5.95
CA GLU A 84 -5.38 -34.00 6.17
C GLU A 84 -4.83 -35.44 6.21
N GLU A 85 -3.61 -35.68 5.70
CA GLU A 85 -2.91 -36.97 5.71
C GLU A 85 -2.05 -37.21 6.97
N GLY A 86 -2.06 -36.29 7.94
CA GLY A 86 -1.44 -36.48 9.27
C GLY A 86 -0.11 -35.78 9.50
N ASP A 87 0.30 -34.88 8.60
CA ASP A 87 1.52 -34.08 8.74
C ASP A 87 1.38 -32.92 9.75
N GLU A 88 2.49 -32.23 10.07
CA GLU A 88 2.47 -31.01 10.87
C GLU A 88 1.56 -29.94 10.25
N LYS A 89 0.96 -29.08 11.09
CA LYS A 89 0.07 -28.01 10.63
C LYS A 89 0.81 -27.14 9.60
N PRO A 90 0.30 -27.00 8.37
CA PRO A 90 1.02 -26.30 7.32
C PRO A 90 1.10 -24.81 7.64
N VAL A 91 2.27 -24.21 7.38
CA VAL A 91 2.43 -22.76 7.39
C VAL A 91 1.85 -22.24 6.08
N LEU A 92 0.71 -21.56 6.17
CA LEU A 92 -0.01 -21.05 5.00
C LEU A 92 0.58 -19.71 4.54
N ASP A 93 0.75 -19.58 3.24
CA ASP A 93 1.30 -18.37 2.63
C ASP A 93 0.32 -17.19 2.74
N SER A 94 0.82 -16.11 3.31
CA SER A 94 0.19 -14.80 3.32
C SER A 94 0.44 -14.06 2.01
N LEU A 95 -0.42 -13.09 1.70
CA LEU A 95 -0.37 -12.34 0.44
C LEU A 95 0.22 -10.95 0.64
N LYS A 96 1.02 -10.48 -0.33
CA LYS A 96 1.42 -9.08 -0.44
C LYS A 96 1.24 -8.55 -1.86
N CYS A 97 0.43 -7.51 -2.01
CA CYS A 97 0.28 -6.77 -3.27
C CYS A 97 0.00 -5.30 -3.00
N PRO A 98 0.99 -4.40 -3.10
CA PRO A 98 0.81 -3.01 -2.69
C PRO A 98 -0.22 -2.22 -3.49
N SER A 99 -0.46 -2.57 -4.75
CA SER A 99 -1.45 -1.89 -5.60
C SER A 99 -2.89 -2.31 -5.30
N SER A 100 -3.11 -3.38 -4.54
CA SER A 100 -4.45 -3.93 -4.32
C SER A 100 -5.36 -2.94 -3.59
N ALA A 101 -4.84 -2.14 -2.66
CA ALA A 101 -5.58 -1.07 -1.97
C ALA A 101 -6.08 0.03 -2.93
N GLU A 102 -5.50 0.19 -4.12
CA GLU A 102 -5.96 1.19 -5.10
C GLU A 102 -7.12 0.68 -5.97
N GLU A 103 -7.53 -0.59 -5.82
CA GLU A 103 -8.43 -1.25 -6.74
C GLU A 103 -9.78 -1.61 -6.08
N PRO A 104 -10.92 -1.04 -6.54
CA PRO A 104 -12.23 -1.37 -5.98
C PRO A 104 -12.58 -2.86 -5.99
N ILE A 105 -12.09 -3.59 -7.00
CA ILE A 105 -12.33 -5.03 -7.12
C ILE A 105 -11.68 -5.83 -5.98
N THR A 106 -10.56 -5.37 -5.45
CA THR A 106 -9.87 -5.99 -4.31
C THR A 106 -10.79 -6.06 -3.10
N TYR A 107 -11.38 -4.92 -2.70
CA TYR A 107 -12.26 -4.86 -1.53
C TYR A 107 -13.47 -5.79 -1.68
N LYS A 108 -14.04 -5.88 -2.89
CA LYS A 108 -15.09 -6.85 -3.20
C LYS A 108 -14.60 -8.29 -2.98
N ILE A 109 -13.46 -8.66 -3.56
CA ILE A 109 -12.91 -10.02 -3.43
C ILE A 109 -12.70 -10.38 -1.95
N PHE A 110 -12.07 -9.49 -1.17
CA PHE A 110 -11.88 -9.73 0.26
C PHE A 110 -13.20 -9.85 1.01
N SER A 111 -14.17 -8.96 0.76
CA SER A 111 -15.47 -9.03 1.44
C SER A 111 -16.27 -10.31 1.14
N GLN A 112 -16.11 -10.90 -0.05
CA GLN A 112 -16.90 -12.03 -0.50
C GLN A 112 -16.20 -13.37 -0.25
N MET A 113 -14.92 -13.45 -0.60
CA MET A 113 -14.16 -14.69 -0.58
C MET A 113 -13.30 -14.82 0.68
N PHE A 114 -12.86 -13.71 1.26
CA PHE A 114 -11.93 -13.71 2.39
C PHE A 114 -12.43 -12.83 3.56
N PRO A 115 -13.70 -12.90 3.98
CA PRO A 115 -14.30 -11.92 4.89
C PRO A 115 -13.65 -11.86 6.28
N SER A 116 -12.94 -12.92 6.69
CA SER A 116 -12.26 -13.03 7.98
C SER A 116 -10.75 -12.82 7.91
N THR A 117 -10.19 -12.61 6.71
CA THR A 117 -8.74 -12.41 6.55
C THR A 117 -8.35 -11.05 7.10
N PRO A 118 -7.40 -10.97 8.05
CA PRO A 118 -6.85 -9.71 8.51
C PRO A 118 -6.05 -9.05 7.38
N ILE A 119 -6.19 -7.73 7.28
CA ILE A 119 -5.58 -6.92 6.22
C ILE A 119 -4.68 -5.86 6.85
N ILE A 120 -3.47 -5.70 6.33
CA ILE A 120 -2.54 -4.64 6.71
C ILE A 120 -2.45 -3.63 5.55
N ILE A 121 -2.60 -2.34 5.89
CA ILE A 121 -2.48 -1.22 4.95
C ILE A 121 -1.55 -0.16 5.54
N GLY A 122 -0.41 0.07 4.90
CA GLY A 122 0.46 1.20 5.19
C GLY A 122 0.04 2.43 4.40
N VAL A 123 0.05 3.59 5.06
CA VAL A 123 -0.05 4.92 4.45
C VAL A 123 1.23 5.71 4.68
N ARG A 124 1.37 6.84 3.97
CA ARG A 124 2.55 7.69 4.08
C ARG A 124 2.21 9.13 3.73
N HIS A 125 2.92 10.10 4.29
CA HIS A 125 2.80 11.50 3.86
C HIS A 125 2.87 11.63 2.32
N PRO A 126 1.86 12.19 1.62
CA PRO A 126 1.81 12.20 0.15
C PRO A 126 3.03 12.80 -0.55
N VAL A 127 3.60 13.89 -0.04
CA VAL A 127 4.88 14.48 -0.55
C VAL A 127 6.04 13.46 -0.50
N LEU A 128 6.30 12.88 0.67
CA LEU A 128 7.40 11.91 0.86
C LEU A 128 7.15 10.58 0.14
N TRP A 129 5.87 10.20 0.02
CA TRP A 129 5.47 9.06 -0.78
C TRP A 129 5.78 9.29 -2.26
N PHE A 130 5.42 10.45 -2.80
CA PHE A 130 5.59 10.76 -4.22
C PHE A 130 7.08 10.76 -4.61
N GLU A 131 7.94 11.42 -3.82
CA GLU A 131 9.40 11.35 -3.98
C GLU A 131 9.90 9.89 -4.03
N SER A 132 9.49 9.09 -3.03
CA SER A 132 9.90 7.70 -2.93
C SER A 132 9.41 6.85 -4.11
N PHE A 133 8.21 7.13 -4.60
CA PHE A 133 7.60 6.43 -5.71
C PHE A 133 8.25 6.81 -7.04
N TRP A 134 8.45 8.11 -7.27
CA TRP A 134 9.20 8.63 -8.41
C TRP A 134 10.58 7.99 -8.50
N ASN A 135 11.39 8.14 -7.46
CA ASN A 135 12.77 7.66 -7.42
C ASN A 135 12.85 6.14 -7.60
N PHE A 136 11.85 5.40 -7.13
CA PHE A 136 11.73 3.96 -7.41
C PHE A 136 11.46 3.66 -8.89
N ARG A 137 10.53 4.37 -9.53
CA ARG A 137 10.18 4.15 -10.94
C ARG A 137 11.35 4.45 -11.88
N ILE A 138 12.09 5.53 -11.59
CA ILE A 138 13.33 5.90 -12.28
C ILE A 138 14.39 4.81 -12.11
N THR A 139 14.65 4.40 -10.86
CA THR A 139 15.68 3.39 -10.56
C THR A 139 15.39 2.04 -11.22
N LYS A 140 14.11 1.63 -11.29
CA LYS A 140 13.73 0.36 -11.94
C LYS A 140 13.75 0.42 -13.46
N GLY A 141 14.12 1.55 -14.07
CA GLY A 141 14.12 1.73 -15.54
C GLY A 141 12.75 1.46 -16.16
N SER A 142 11.69 1.52 -15.35
CA SER A 142 10.42 0.89 -15.64
C SER A 142 9.60 1.78 -16.57
N ARG A 143 9.81 1.59 -17.88
CA ARG A 143 9.05 2.14 -19.03
C ARG A 143 9.37 3.55 -19.51
N TYR A 144 10.04 4.40 -18.73
CA TYR A 144 10.50 5.68 -19.27
C TYR A 144 11.67 5.52 -20.25
N LYS A 145 12.36 4.37 -20.21
CA LYS A 145 13.39 4.02 -21.20
C LYS A 145 12.81 3.95 -22.62
N ASP A 146 11.60 3.42 -22.76
CA ASP A 146 10.92 3.29 -24.06
C ASP A 146 10.33 4.62 -24.55
N GLU A 147 10.07 5.55 -23.63
CA GLU A 147 9.53 6.88 -23.94
C GLU A 147 10.62 7.90 -24.30
N GLY A 148 11.91 7.54 -24.17
CA GLY A 148 13.08 8.37 -24.51
C GLY A 148 13.29 9.61 -23.63
N VAL A 149 12.23 10.09 -22.96
CA VAL A 149 12.22 11.21 -22.05
C VAL A 149 11.48 10.80 -20.79
N VAL A 150 12.13 10.91 -19.64
CA VAL A 150 11.43 10.88 -18.35
C VAL A 150 10.65 12.20 -18.27
N PRO A 151 9.31 12.20 -18.32
CA PRO A 151 8.55 13.43 -18.15
C PRO A 151 8.90 14.03 -16.78
N TRP A 152 9.02 15.35 -16.68
CA TRP A 152 9.21 16.00 -15.38
C TRP A 152 7.97 15.79 -14.50
N PRO A 153 8.12 15.64 -13.17
CA PRO A 153 6.99 15.47 -12.26
C PRO A 153 5.88 16.48 -12.50
N ASP A 154 6.26 17.74 -12.70
CA ASP A 154 5.39 18.90 -12.93
C ASP A 154 4.48 18.78 -14.15
N LEU A 155 4.83 17.93 -15.12
CA LEU A 155 3.99 17.62 -16.28
C LEU A 155 2.76 16.78 -15.92
N PHE A 156 2.74 16.16 -14.74
CA PHE A 156 1.58 15.44 -14.22
C PHE A 156 0.60 16.33 -13.46
N PHE A 157 0.86 17.65 -13.37
CA PHE A 157 0.08 18.61 -12.60
C PHE A 157 -0.61 19.63 -13.53
N GLY A 158 -1.94 19.59 -13.59
CA GLY A 158 -2.78 20.53 -14.34
C GLY A 158 -4.15 19.97 -14.73
N GLU A 159 -5.13 20.85 -14.91
CA GLU A 159 -6.52 20.51 -15.28
C GLU A 159 -6.70 20.14 -16.77
N GLY A 160 -5.66 20.31 -17.60
CA GLY A 160 -5.80 20.41 -19.05
C GLY A 160 -5.64 19.14 -19.88
N GLU A 161 -4.95 18.11 -19.39
CA GLU A 161 -4.72 16.91 -20.20
C GLU A 161 -5.34 15.67 -19.58
N LYS A 162 -6.10 14.94 -20.41
CA LYS A 162 -6.47 13.54 -20.19
C LYS A 162 -5.20 12.67 -20.26
N VAL A 163 -4.17 12.98 -19.46
CA VAL A 163 -3.05 12.08 -19.27
C VAL A 163 -3.68 10.80 -18.74
N GLU A 164 -3.72 9.77 -19.58
CA GLU A 164 -4.32 8.50 -19.21
C GLU A 164 -3.71 8.07 -17.88
N PHE A 165 -4.57 7.87 -16.88
CA PHE A 165 -4.16 7.33 -15.61
C PHE A 165 -3.64 5.91 -15.85
N ARG A 166 -2.34 5.80 -16.09
CA ARG A 166 -1.65 4.53 -16.20
C ARG A 166 -1.20 4.14 -14.81
N ARG A 167 -1.65 2.99 -14.32
CA ARG A 167 -1.27 2.39 -13.01
C ARG A 167 0.24 2.30 -12.78
N ASN A 168 1.03 2.44 -13.83
CA ASN A 168 2.48 2.36 -13.81
C ASN A 168 3.17 3.73 -13.86
N ARG A 169 2.46 4.85 -13.74
CA ARG A 169 3.10 6.18 -13.67
C ARG A 169 3.06 6.72 -12.24
N ALA A 170 4.09 7.48 -11.89
CA ALA A 170 4.13 8.25 -10.66
C ALA A 170 3.24 9.48 -10.86
N HIS A 171 1.96 9.33 -10.51
CA HIS A 171 0.96 10.39 -10.63
C HIS A 171 0.55 10.84 -9.21
N PRO A 172 0.50 12.15 -8.93
CA PRO A 172 0.08 12.71 -7.63
C PRO A 172 -1.26 12.17 -7.13
N ARG A 173 -2.18 11.91 -8.07
CA ARG A 173 -3.49 11.33 -7.81
C ARG A 173 -3.46 10.03 -7.01
N ARG A 174 -2.41 9.23 -7.13
CA ARG A 174 -2.27 8.00 -6.33
C ARG A 174 -1.96 8.24 -4.85
N GLY A 175 -1.53 9.46 -4.51
CA GLY A 175 -1.35 9.91 -3.13
C GLY A 175 -2.65 10.20 -2.38
N HIS A 176 -3.82 10.14 -3.03
CA HIS A 176 -5.13 10.24 -2.37
C HIS A 176 -5.49 8.93 -1.65
N PHE A 177 -4.68 8.52 -0.67
CA PHE A 177 -4.88 7.28 0.08
C PHE A 177 -6.28 7.20 0.69
N HIS A 178 -6.77 8.31 1.26
CA HIS A 178 -8.10 8.43 1.84
C HIS A 178 -9.22 8.14 0.84
N ALA A 179 -9.09 8.57 -0.42
CA ALA A 179 -10.07 8.26 -1.45
C ALA A 179 -10.17 6.75 -1.72
N PHE A 180 -9.05 6.04 -1.73
CA PHE A 180 -9.02 4.59 -1.87
C PHE A 180 -9.49 3.87 -0.60
N LEU A 181 -9.11 4.35 0.58
CA LEU A 181 -9.57 3.80 1.87
C LEU A 181 -11.09 3.95 2.05
N SER A 182 -11.69 5.01 1.51
CA SER A 182 -13.16 5.19 1.52
C SER A 182 -13.91 4.03 0.85
N LEU A 183 -13.24 3.27 -0.02
CA LEU A 183 -13.79 2.08 -0.67
C LEU A 183 -14.07 0.93 0.30
N MET A 184 -13.59 0.98 1.55
CA MET A 184 -13.94 -0.01 2.57
C MET A 184 -15.35 0.19 3.12
N GLY A 185 -15.96 1.36 2.94
CA GLY A 185 -17.31 1.64 3.47
C GLY A 185 -17.37 1.81 5.00
N PHE A 186 -16.23 2.04 5.65
CA PHE A 186 -16.12 2.30 7.09
C PHE A 186 -16.74 3.64 7.54
N THR A 187 -16.96 4.55 6.59
CA THR A 187 -17.65 5.82 6.82
C THR A 187 -18.95 5.84 6.03
N THR A 188 -19.90 6.69 6.45
CA THR A 188 -21.19 6.76 5.75
C THR A 188 -21.12 7.64 4.49
N MET A 189 -20.15 8.56 4.42
CA MET A 189 -20.00 9.49 3.30
C MET A 189 -21.26 10.34 3.08
N ASP A 190 -21.99 10.67 4.16
CA ASP A 190 -23.31 11.32 4.08
C ASP A 190 -23.22 12.84 3.93
N THR A 191 -22.18 13.46 4.48
CA THR A 191 -22.00 14.92 4.46
C THR A 191 -21.28 15.37 3.19
N VAL A 192 -21.50 16.63 2.79
CA VAL A 192 -20.80 17.21 1.62
C VAL A 192 -19.34 17.42 1.96
N GLU A 193 -19.08 17.88 3.18
CA GLU A 193 -17.77 18.16 3.75
C GLU A 193 -16.87 16.91 3.72
N GLU A 194 -17.39 15.74 4.10
CA GLU A 194 -16.64 14.47 4.03
C GLU A 194 -16.26 14.10 2.60
N ARG A 195 -17.22 14.25 1.67
CA ARG A 195 -17.03 13.89 0.26
C ARG A 195 -16.05 14.82 -0.44
N ASP A 196 -16.06 16.10 -0.11
CA ASP A 196 -15.19 17.11 -0.70
C ASP A 196 -13.72 16.86 -0.35
N LEU A 197 -13.44 16.36 0.87
CA LEU A 197 -12.08 15.98 1.27
C LEU A 197 -11.50 14.88 0.36
N LEU A 198 -12.30 13.97 -0.18
CA LEU A 198 -11.79 12.91 -1.07
C LEU A 198 -11.28 13.45 -2.43
N GLY A 199 -11.63 14.69 -2.76
CA GLY A 199 -11.15 15.41 -3.93
C GLY A 199 -11.70 14.89 -5.27
N PRO A 200 -11.26 15.48 -6.41
CA PRO A 200 -11.84 15.22 -7.73
C PRO A 200 -11.72 13.77 -8.20
N ILE A 201 -10.71 13.03 -7.71
CA ILE A 201 -10.53 11.60 -8.00
C ILE A 201 -11.75 10.81 -7.55
N TYR A 202 -12.30 11.17 -6.39
CA TYR A 202 -13.47 10.50 -5.86
C TYR A 202 -14.65 10.62 -6.81
N SER A 203 -14.91 11.77 -7.44
CA SER A 203 -16.00 11.88 -8.41
C SER A 203 -15.88 10.87 -9.57
N GLY A 204 -14.66 10.69 -10.10
CA GLY A 204 -14.37 9.70 -11.14
C GLY A 204 -14.46 8.25 -10.65
N MET A 205 -13.90 7.97 -9.47
CA MET A 205 -14.00 6.65 -8.82
C MET A 205 -15.42 6.31 -8.44
N TYR A 206 -16.16 7.26 -7.87
CA TYR A 206 -17.55 7.16 -7.44
C TYR A 206 -18.47 6.91 -8.63
N ALA A 207 -18.25 7.56 -9.78
CA ALA A 207 -18.99 7.24 -11.00
C ALA A 207 -18.80 5.76 -11.40
N LYS A 208 -17.59 5.22 -11.28
CA LYS A 208 -17.32 3.79 -11.47
C LYS A 208 -17.96 2.94 -10.36
N MET A 209 -17.85 3.37 -9.10
CA MET A 209 -18.46 2.70 -7.95
C MET A 209 -19.98 2.72 -7.97
N LYS A 210 -20.64 3.71 -8.58
CA LYS A 210 -22.10 3.76 -8.68
C LYS A 210 -22.63 2.56 -9.47
N LYS A 211 -21.86 2.09 -10.46
CA LYS A 211 -22.11 0.81 -11.15
C LYS A 211 -21.88 -0.41 -10.25
N HIS A 212 -21.15 -0.23 -9.17
CA HIS A 212 -20.72 -1.24 -8.21
C HIS A 212 -21.27 -0.98 -6.78
N LYS A 213 -22.33 -0.18 -6.62
CA LYS A 213 -22.83 0.26 -5.29
C LYS A 213 -23.23 -0.89 -4.38
N ASN A 214 -23.64 -2.01 -4.97
CA ASN A 214 -23.98 -3.23 -4.25
C ASN A 214 -22.74 -4.09 -3.91
N LEU A 215 -21.56 -3.79 -4.46
CA LEU A 215 -20.38 -4.65 -4.37
C LEU A 215 -19.51 -4.41 -3.14
N ILE A 216 -19.67 -3.27 -2.46
CA ILE A 216 -18.86 -2.89 -1.29
C ILE A 216 -19.67 -2.99 0.01
N LYS A 217 -20.98 -3.28 -0.05
CA LYS A 217 -21.78 -3.51 1.16
C LYS A 217 -21.24 -4.74 1.89
N GLY A 218 -20.78 -4.53 3.13
CA GLY A 218 -20.37 -5.62 4.00
C GLY A 218 -18.89 -6.00 3.90
N PHE A 219 -18.01 -5.06 3.57
CA PHE A 219 -16.58 -5.24 3.88
C PHE A 219 -16.43 -5.39 5.39
N LYS A 220 -16.06 -6.60 5.84
CA LYS A 220 -16.02 -6.98 7.26
C LYS A 220 -14.63 -7.34 7.77
N ASN A 221 -13.65 -7.26 6.89
CA ASN A 221 -12.26 -7.58 7.21
C ASN A 221 -11.76 -6.66 8.32
N ARG A 222 -11.00 -7.23 9.25
CA ARG A 222 -10.18 -6.45 10.17
C ARG A 222 -9.03 -5.81 9.39
N VAL A 223 -8.76 -4.54 9.64
CA VAL A 223 -7.76 -3.73 8.95
C VAL A 223 -6.82 -3.12 9.97
N PHE A 224 -5.54 -3.41 9.88
CA PHE A 224 -4.48 -2.69 10.59
C PHE A 224 -3.91 -1.61 9.68
N ILE A 225 -4.09 -0.35 10.08
CA ILE A 225 -3.53 0.78 9.36
C ILE A 225 -2.36 1.38 10.13
N TYR A 226 -1.31 1.73 9.40
CA TYR A 226 -0.12 2.37 9.96
C TYR A 226 0.45 3.45 9.05
N GLU A 227 1.18 4.40 9.63
CA GLU A 227 1.96 5.41 8.92
C GLU A 227 3.41 4.94 8.80
N THR A 228 4.03 5.12 7.63
CA THR A 228 5.33 4.52 7.29
C THR A 228 6.48 4.92 8.22
N ASN A 229 6.44 6.08 8.85
CA ASN A 229 7.44 6.51 9.82
C ASN A 229 7.32 5.75 11.14
N GLN A 230 6.20 5.12 11.46
CA GLN A 230 6.10 4.21 12.62
C GLN A 230 6.94 2.94 12.46
N LEU A 231 7.50 2.69 11.26
CA LEU A 231 8.43 1.59 11.02
C LEU A 231 9.87 1.94 11.40
N SER A 232 10.16 3.16 11.89
CA SER A 232 11.49 3.51 12.44
C SER A 232 11.64 3.06 13.89
N ASP A 233 12.89 3.01 14.36
CA ASP A 233 13.25 2.44 15.65
C ASP A 233 12.63 3.14 16.86
N ASP A 234 12.34 4.44 16.77
CA ASP A 234 11.86 5.25 17.90
C ASP A 234 10.50 4.79 18.47
N ASP A 235 9.61 4.30 17.60
CA ASP A 235 8.26 3.81 17.96
C ASP A 235 8.15 2.28 17.89
N GLY A 236 9.30 1.60 17.78
CA GLY A 236 9.38 0.23 17.27
C GLY A 236 8.64 -0.81 18.12
N GLU A 237 8.80 -0.82 19.44
CA GLU A 237 8.26 -1.91 20.27
C GLU A 237 6.73 -1.87 20.39
N ALA A 238 6.14 -0.70 20.65
CA ALA A 238 4.70 -0.52 20.70
C ALA A 238 4.03 -0.87 19.36
N PHE A 239 4.66 -0.46 18.26
CA PHE A 239 4.24 -0.80 16.91
C PHE A 239 4.24 -2.31 16.67
N LYS A 240 5.38 -2.98 16.96
CA LYS A 240 5.54 -4.44 16.79
C LYS A 240 4.51 -5.21 17.60
N HIS A 241 4.33 -4.86 18.88
CA HIS A 241 3.38 -5.52 19.77
C HIS A 241 1.94 -5.39 19.23
N SER A 242 1.54 -4.18 18.81
CA SER A 242 0.23 -3.93 18.22
C SER A 242 0.00 -4.72 16.93
N LEU A 243 1.02 -4.79 16.08
CA LEU A 243 0.97 -5.52 14.81
C LEU A 243 0.86 -7.04 15.03
N LEU A 244 1.69 -7.63 15.89
CA LEU A 244 1.64 -9.07 16.19
C LEU A 244 0.30 -9.46 16.84
N SER A 245 -0.18 -8.65 17.79
CA SER A 245 -1.50 -8.82 18.42
C SER A 245 -2.64 -8.74 17.40
N PHE A 246 -2.55 -7.80 16.45
CA PHE A 246 -3.53 -7.70 15.37
C PHE A 246 -3.58 -8.95 14.50
N VAL A 247 -2.40 -9.44 14.09
CA VAL A 247 -2.24 -10.64 13.25
C VAL A 247 -2.72 -11.89 14.00
N GLY A 248 -2.66 -11.89 15.33
CA GLY A 248 -3.10 -13.00 16.18
C GLY A 248 -2.00 -14.03 16.46
N VAL A 249 -0.74 -13.59 16.44
CA VAL A 249 0.43 -14.36 16.88
C VAL A 249 0.94 -13.84 18.22
N ASP A 250 1.84 -14.57 18.88
CA ASP A 250 2.38 -14.19 20.19
C ASP A 250 3.07 -12.80 20.13
N PRO A 251 2.49 -11.76 20.78
CA PRO A 251 3.06 -10.42 20.74
C PRO A 251 4.29 -10.27 21.64
N THR A 252 4.62 -11.28 22.44
CA THR A 252 5.82 -11.34 23.28
C THR A 252 6.99 -12.00 22.58
N PHE A 253 6.79 -12.57 21.39
CA PHE A 253 7.85 -13.15 20.58
C PHE A 253 8.89 -12.07 20.23
N SER A 254 10.15 -12.35 20.54
CA SER A 254 11.27 -11.42 20.33
C SER A 254 11.60 -11.30 18.84
N MET A 255 10.92 -10.40 18.14
CA MET A 255 11.21 -10.06 16.75
C MET A 255 12.46 -9.18 16.64
N PRO A 256 13.28 -9.32 15.58
CA PRO A 256 14.40 -8.42 15.34
C PRO A 256 13.93 -6.99 15.05
N PRO A 257 14.83 -5.99 15.13
CA PRO A 257 14.53 -4.61 14.73
C PRO A 257 13.98 -4.53 13.31
N MET A 258 13.03 -3.61 13.10
CA MET A 258 12.40 -3.45 11.80
C MET A 258 13.25 -2.54 10.91
N TYR A 259 14.21 -3.11 10.20
CA TYR A 259 15.01 -2.33 9.27
C TYR A 259 14.18 -1.91 8.06
N LYS A 260 14.09 -0.61 7.80
CA LYS A 260 13.45 -0.08 6.60
C LYS A 260 14.16 -0.61 5.35
N VAL A 261 13.50 -1.53 4.68
CA VAL A 261 14.01 -2.10 3.43
C VAL A 261 13.80 -1.06 2.33
N VAL A 262 14.90 -0.53 1.79
CA VAL A 262 14.87 0.28 0.57
C VAL A 262 15.18 -0.63 -0.63
N PRO A 263 14.17 -1.01 -1.46
CA PRO A 263 14.41 -1.89 -2.59
C PRO A 263 15.39 -1.25 -3.57
N GLY A 264 16.48 -1.96 -3.89
CA GLY A 264 17.52 -1.49 -4.81
C GLY A 264 18.81 -0.97 -4.15
N VAL A 265 18.87 -0.90 -2.82
CA VAL A 265 20.08 -0.44 -2.07
C VAL A 265 20.98 -1.61 -1.62
N ALA A 266 20.61 -2.87 -1.93
CA ALA A 266 21.37 -4.07 -1.53
C ALA A 266 22.81 -4.14 -2.10
N ASN A 267 23.17 -3.24 -3.00
CA ASN A 267 24.55 -3.04 -3.40
C ASN A 267 25.03 -1.72 -2.77
N ALA A 268 25.37 -1.73 -1.48
CA ALA A 268 26.25 -0.70 -0.91
C ALA A 268 27.60 -0.64 -1.68
N ALA A 269 27.94 -1.74 -2.38
CA ALA A 269 28.98 -1.79 -3.39
C ALA A 269 28.81 -0.79 -4.57
N TYR A 270 27.61 -0.25 -4.82
CA TYR A 270 27.39 0.81 -5.81
C TYR A 270 27.96 2.16 -5.37
N LEU A 271 27.95 2.45 -4.06
CA LEU A 271 28.52 3.71 -3.55
C LEU A 271 30.05 3.66 -3.52
N THR A 272 30.64 2.47 -3.35
CA THR A 272 32.10 2.33 -3.21
C THR A 272 32.84 2.09 -4.53
N ASN A 273 32.20 1.49 -5.55
CA ASN A 273 32.88 1.16 -6.81
C ASN A 273 32.69 2.19 -7.93
N GLY A 274 31.93 3.25 -7.69
CA GLY A 274 31.55 4.22 -8.71
C GLY A 274 30.66 3.60 -9.81
N PRO A 275 29.96 4.44 -10.58
CA PRO A 275 29.13 3.96 -11.67
C PRO A 275 30.00 3.30 -12.75
N LYS A 276 29.77 2.01 -13.03
CA LYS A 276 30.56 1.23 -14.00
C LYS A 276 30.15 1.48 -15.45
N ASP A 277 29.05 2.18 -15.68
CA ASP A 277 28.56 2.60 -17.00
C ASP A 277 27.80 3.94 -16.90
N GLY A 278 27.71 4.67 -18.02
CA GLY A 278 27.05 5.98 -18.07
C GLY A 278 25.55 5.94 -17.72
N THR A 279 24.93 4.76 -17.65
CA THR A 279 23.50 4.61 -17.37
C THR A 279 23.15 4.86 -15.91
N GLU A 280 24.10 4.62 -14.99
CA GLU A 280 23.88 4.82 -13.56
C GLU A 280 23.93 6.31 -13.16
N TYR A 281 24.77 7.09 -13.82
CA TYR A 281 24.82 8.54 -13.66
C TYR A 281 23.52 9.21 -14.11
N ASP A 282 22.92 8.71 -15.20
CA ASP A 282 21.62 9.18 -15.67
C ASP A 282 20.49 8.82 -14.70
N ILE A 283 20.53 7.65 -14.05
CA ILE A 283 19.53 7.28 -13.02
C ILE A 283 19.62 8.22 -11.82
N ALA A 284 20.83 8.52 -11.33
CA ALA A 284 21.02 9.41 -10.20
C ALA A 284 20.55 10.84 -10.50
N ARG A 285 20.86 11.35 -11.71
CA ARG A 285 20.41 12.67 -12.19
C ARG A 285 18.89 12.80 -12.32
N ASN A 286 18.20 11.70 -12.59
CA ASN A 286 16.75 11.69 -12.78
C ASN A 286 15.97 11.43 -11.48
N ARG A 287 16.66 11.21 -10.36
CA ARG A 287 16.01 11.21 -9.04
C ARG A 287 15.67 12.64 -8.66
N ILE A 288 14.53 12.80 -8.01
CA ILE A 288 14.09 14.08 -7.51
C ILE A 288 14.34 14.17 -6.01
N ASP A 289 14.65 15.38 -5.58
CA ASP A 289 14.39 15.85 -4.22
C ASP A 289 13.13 16.71 -4.30
N ILE A 290 12.01 16.24 -3.75
CA ILE A 290 10.73 16.96 -3.86
C ILE A 290 10.76 18.31 -3.12
N CYS A 291 11.78 18.54 -2.29
CA CYS A 291 12.00 19.77 -1.57
C CYS A 291 12.81 20.80 -2.36
N SER A 292 13.32 20.49 -3.55
CA SER A 292 13.88 21.47 -4.47
C SER A 292 12.83 22.47 -4.94
N SER A 293 13.22 23.72 -5.22
CA SER A 293 12.32 24.79 -5.65
C SER A 293 11.66 24.51 -7.01
N GLU A 294 12.34 23.76 -7.88
CA GLU A 294 11.82 23.32 -9.18
C GLU A 294 10.59 22.41 -9.08
N HIS A 295 10.28 21.88 -7.90
CA HIS A 295 9.12 21.04 -7.64
C HIS A 295 8.06 21.69 -6.74
N ASP A 296 8.13 23.00 -6.53
CA ASP A 296 7.20 23.73 -5.65
C ASP A 296 5.74 23.52 -6.07
N LYS A 297 5.44 23.61 -7.37
CA LYS A 297 4.09 23.38 -7.91
C LYS A 297 3.60 21.96 -7.60
N ALA A 298 4.47 20.96 -7.82
CA ALA A 298 4.16 19.57 -7.54
C ALA A 298 3.88 19.35 -6.04
N ARG A 299 4.73 19.93 -5.19
CA ARG A 299 4.63 19.85 -3.74
C ARG A 299 3.37 20.53 -3.21
N GLU A 300 3.00 21.69 -3.74
CA GLU A 300 1.78 22.42 -3.35
C GLU A 300 0.52 21.57 -3.56
N GLU A 301 0.36 20.92 -4.73
CA GLU A 301 -0.77 20.03 -4.98
C GLU A 301 -0.72 18.80 -4.04
N LEU A 302 0.46 18.19 -3.84
CA LEU A 302 0.62 17.07 -2.91
C LEU A 302 0.30 17.46 -1.45
N MET A 303 0.54 18.71 -1.06
CA MET A 303 0.18 19.22 0.27
C MET A 303 -1.32 19.44 0.43
N VAL A 304 -2.04 19.83 -0.62
CA VAL A 304 -3.51 19.82 -0.61
C VAL A 304 -4.03 18.40 -0.38
N ILE A 305 -3.45 17.41 -1.08
CA ILE A 305 -3.79 16.00 -0.90
C ILE A 305 -3.49 15.54 0.53
N ALA A 306 -2.32 15.92 1.09
CA ALA A 306 -1.89 15.56 2.43
C ALA A 306 -2.85 16.07 3.51
N ARG A 307 -3.23 17.35 3.45
CA ARG A 307 -4.16 17.97 4.40
C ARG A 307 -5.54 17.33 4.33
N ASN A 308 -6.07 17.19 3.13
CA ASN A 308 -7.37 16.54 2.95
C ASN A 308 -7.37 15.08 3.43
N ALA A 309 -6.28 14.34 3.20
CA ALA A 309 -6.14 12.97 3.68
C ALA A 309 -6.05 12.91 5.20
N SER A 310 -5.29 13.82 5.83
CA SER A 310 -5.18 13.92 7.29
C SER A 310 -6.54 14.17 7.93
N GLU A 311 -7.23 15.22 7.47
CA GLU A 311 -8.57 15.59 7.94
C GLU A 311 -9.57 14.46 7.76
N TRP A 312 -9.56 13.79 6.59
CA TRP A 312 -10.49 12.69 6.35
C TRP A 312 -10.21 11.47 7.21
N ILE A 313 -8.95 11.05 7.33
CA ILE A 313 -8.55 9.88 8.10
C ILE A 313 -8.92 10.08 9.58
N ILE A 314 -8.55 11.21 10.16
CA ILE A 314 -8.78 11.48 11.59
C ILE A 314 -10.25 11.82 11.86
N GLY A 315 -10.86 12.64 11.00
CA GLY A 315 -12.21 13.15 11.16
C GLY A 315 -13.29 12.10 10.90
N TYR A 316 -13.04 11.18 9.95
CA TYR A 316 -14.07 10.27 9.45
C TYR A 316 -13.64 8.81 9.53
N LEU A 317 -12.49 8.40 9.00
CA LEU A 317 -12.10 6.97 8.98
C LEU A 317 -11.97 6.40 10.39
N MET A 318 -11.22 7.08 11.26
CA MET A 318 -10.96 6.63 12.64
C MET A 318 -12.20 6.72 13.53
N LYS A 319 -13.11 7.65 13.23
CA LYS A 319 -14.38 7.86 13.96
C LYS A 319 -15.56 7.15 13.31
N GLY A 320 -15.32 6.37 12.26
CA GLY A 320 -16.34 5.83 11.38
C GLY A 320 -17.27 4.87 12.11
N LYS A 321 -18.58 5.15 12.12
CA LYS A 321 -19.56 4.30 12.82
C LYS A 321 -19.64 2.88 12.25
N ASN A 322 -19.26 2.68 10.98
CA ASN A 322 -19.37 1.38 10.32
C ASN A 322 -18.12 0.50 10.53
N ASN A 323 -17.12 0.96 11.29
CA ASN A 323 -15.86 0.25 11.47
C ASN A 323 -15.77 -0.54 12.78
N GLU A 324 -16.88 -0.80 13.48
CA GLU A 324 -17.02 -1.41 14.84
C GLU A 324 -15.92 -2.43 15.22
N GLY A 325 -14.73 -1.96 15.61
CA GLY A 325 -13.57 -2.80 15.96
C GLY A 325 -12.84 -3.47 14.79
N GLN A 326 -13.25 -3.21 13.55
CA GLN A 326 -12.59 -3.67 12.33
C GLN A 326 -11.33 -2.88 12.04
N LEU A 327 -11.34 -1.56 12.24
CA LEU A 327 -10.16 -0.72 12.05
C LEU A 327 -9.31 -0.72 13.33
N VAL A 328 -8.07 -1.17 13.22
CA VAL A 328 -7.04 -1.11 14.24
C VAL A 328 -5.94 -0.19 13.75
N THR A 329 -5.51 0.74 14.59
CA THR A 329 -4.39 1.65 14.30
C THR A 329 -3.22 1.31 15.20
N ALA A 330 -2.00 1.47 14.69
CA ALA A 330 -0.83 1.43 15.55
C ALA A 330 -0.84 2.59 16.58
N GLU A 331 -0.18 2.40 17.72
CA GLU A 331 0.05 3.48 18.69
C GLU A 331 0.83 4.64 18.04
N GLY A 332 0.43 5.88 18.28
CA GLY A 332 1.02 7.06 17.63
C GLY A 332 0.53 7.33 16.20
N PHE A 333 -0.36 6.49 15.63
CA PHE A 333 -0.79 6.64 14.24
C PHE A 333 -1.48 7.99 13.98
N LYS A 334 -2.32 8.43 14.92
CA LYS A 334 -3.08 9.67 14.77
C LYS A 334 -2.14 10.87 14.67
N GLU A 335 -1.16 10.92 15.56
CA GLU A 335 -0.15 11.97 15.66
C GLU A 335 0.66 12.06 14.36
N LYS A 336 1.12 10.90 13.84
CA LYS A 336 1.85 10.86 12.55
C LYS A 336 1.01 11.32 11.36
N VAL A 337 -0.31 11.10 11.39
CA VAL A 337 -1.21 11.59 10.34
C VAL A 337 -1.54 13.07 10.54
N GLU A 338 -1.64 13.57 11.77
CA GLU A 338 -1.79 15.00 12.08
C GLU A 338 -0.60 15.81 11.56
N GLU A 339 0.62 15.27 11.64
CA GLU A 339 1.83 15.87 11.07
C GLU A 339 1.73 16.14 9.56
N TRP A 340 0.86 15.45 8.82
CA TRP A 340 0.67 15.68 7.38
C TRP A 340 0.06 17.04 7.02
N MET A 341 -0.40 17.79 8.02
CA MET A 341 -0.83 19.17 7.84
C MET A 341 0.36 20.11 7.54
N ILE A 342 1.58 19.69 7.90
CA ILE A 342 2.82 20.46 7.80
C ILE A 342 3.62 19.98 6.59
N ASP A 343 4.14 20.91 5.78
CA ASP A 343 4.99 20.55 4.65
C ASP A 343 6.35 20.01 5.15
N PRO A 344 6.69 18.74 4.88
CA PRO A 344 7.93 18.13 5.37
C PRO A 344 9.18 18.76 4.77
N CYS A 345 9.06 19.58 3.72
CA CYS A 345 10.18 20.31 3.14
C CYS A 345 10.56 21.58 3.90
N VAL A 346 9.71 22.08 4.81
CA VAL A 346 10.03 23.26 5.63
C VAL A 346 11.24 22.98 6.52
N GLU A 347 11.28 21.82 7.16
CA GLU A 347 12.41 21.43 8.02
C GLU A 347 13.63 21.01 7.21
N ARG A 348 13.43 20.21 6.15
CA ARG A 348 14.53 19.77 5.27
C ARG A 348 15.29 20.94 4.67
N ARG A 349 14.60 22.00 4.21
CA ARG A 349 15.24 23.19 3.63
C ARG A 349 16.09 23.98 4.64
N LYS A 350 15.70 24.01 5.93
CA LYS A 350 16.51 24.65 6.98
C LYS A 350 17.85 23.95 7.17
N VAL A 351 17.84 22.61 7.16
CA VAL A 351 19.07 21.81 7.29
C VAL A 351 20.04 22.10 6.13
N TYR A 352 19.53 22.26 4.90
CA TYR A 352 20.35 22.58 3.73
C TYR A 352 20.95 24.00 3.77
N SER A 353 20.19 25.00 4.25
CA SER A 353 20.73 26.36 4.39
C SER A 353 21.87 26.41 5.41
N ASP A 354 21.76 25.66 6.50
CA ASP A 354 22.75 25.68 7.58
C ASP A 354 24.03 24.93 7.21
N THR A 355 23.91 23.83 6.45
CA THR A 355 25.07 23.01 6.03
C THR A 355 25.93 23.73 4.98
N THR A 356 25.33 24.58 4.14
CA THR A 356 26.04 25.28 3.05
C THR A 356 26.96 26.39 3.56
N ILE A 357 26.70 26.94 4.75
CA ILE A 357 27.46 28.06 5.33
C ILE A 357 28.81 27.61 5.94
N ILE A 358 28.97 26.32 6.25
CA ILE A 358 30.16 25.80 6.95
C ILE A 358 31.29 25.40 5.99
N GLY A 359 31.03 25.37 4.67
CA GLY A 359 31.98 24.91 3.66
C GLY A 359 32.55 25.98 2.72
N GLY A 360 32.34 27.26 3.00
CA GLY A 360 32.76 28.41 2.17
C GLY A 360 34.02 29.11 2.66
#